data_AF-A0A6N9UZV3-F1
#
_entry.id   AF-A0A6N9UZV3-F1
#
_cell.length_a   1.000
_cell.length_b   1.000
_cell.length_c   1.000
_cell.angle_alpha   90.00
_cell.angle_beta   90.00
_cell.angle_gamma   90.00
#
_symmetry.space_group_name_H-M   'P 1'
#
loop_
_entity.id
_entity.type
_entity.pdbx_description
1 polymer ?
#
loop_
_entity_poly.entity_id
_entity_poly.type
_entity_poly.pdbx_seq_one_letter_code
_entity_poly.pdbx_strand_id
1 'polypeptide(L)'
;MTEPSTQQPRQSPPPPAGSGGTVPLDSTAQLLTRITAQLGTQLSLVSRNGTRRPMHRTRPSEALRPSDTLRPSAAPRPPDAPRSPGTPTLLVVAHGSRDPQALRTVLALLDRVRDLRPGLDVRLGHIELNRPLLPDTLDGLRGADAVLVPLLLGRGHHVKHDLPAAAAAAPAVRTRVAAPLGPHPLLVEALYGRLVEAGWDPADQGSRSAAVVLAAAGSRDPDSAQDTRRTARMLAERLGVPVVPAYASAATPTFPAALRA
;
A
#
# COMPACT_ATOMS: atom_id res chain seq x y z
N MET A 1 -61.89 -40.32 -38.71
CA MET A 1 -61.34 -39.40 -37.70
C MET A 1 -59.92 -39.86 -37.47
N THR A 2 -58.99 -39.24 -38.17
CA THR A 2 -57.64 -39.77 -38.42
C THR A 2 -56.67 -38.75 -37.85
N GLU A 3 -55.93 -39.12 -36.80
CA GLU A 3 -54.93 -38.25 -36.19
C GLU A 3 -53.74 -38.01 -37.12
N PRO A 4 -53.18 -36.79 -37.15
CA PRO A 4 -51.83 -36.58 -37.64
C PRO A 4 -50.88 -36.15 -36.50
N SER A 5 -49.96 -37.06 -36.20
CA SER A 5 -48.51 -36.87 -36.07
C SER A 5 -47.96 -35.55 -35.49
N THR A 6 -47.41 -35.69 -34.29
CA THR A 6 -46.47 -34.80 -33.61
C THR A 6 -45.30 -34.38 -34.50
N GLN A 7 -45.18 -33.08 -34.78
CA GLN A 7 -44.04 -32.50 -35.50
C GLN A 7 -43.13 -31.77 -34.50
N GLN A 8 -41.95 -32.35 -34.26
CA GLN A 8 -40.89 -31.82 -33.40
C GLN A 8 -39.88 -31.05 -34.28
N PRO A 9 -39.64 -29.73 -34.10
CA PRO A 9 -38.64 -29.03 -34.89
C PRO A 9 -37.23 -29.14 -34.28
N ARG A 10 -36.42 -29.95 -34.96
CA ARG A 10 -34.96 -29.88 -35.24
C ARG A 10 -34.06 -29.14 -34.24
N GLN A 11 -33.29 -29.92 -33.47
CA GLN A 11 -32.09 -29.46 -32.77
C GLN A 11 -30.99 -29.10 -33.78
N SER A 12 -30.38 -27.93 -33.61
CA SER A 12 -29.23 -27.48 -34.42
C SER A 12 -27.94 -28.17 -33.93
N PRO A 13 -26.98 -28.49 -34.82
CA PRO A 13 -25.73 -29.14 -34.44
C PRO A 13 -24.83 -28.20 -33.61
N PRO A 14 -24.04 -28.72 -32.65
CA PRO A 14 -23.18 -27.89 -31.82
C PRO A 14 -22.02 -27.30 -32.64
N PRO A 15 -21.61 -26.05 -32.38
CA PRO A 15 -20.46 -25.44 -33.05
C PRO A 15 -19.14 -26.09 -32.62
N PRO A 16 -18.09 -26.02 -33.47
CA PRO A 16 -16.81 -26.69 -33.25
C PRO A 16 -16.06 -26.12 -32.04
N ALA A 17 -15.33 -27.00 -31.36
CA ALA A 17 -14.49 -26.70 -30.21
C ALA A 17 -13.43 -25.64 -30.55
N GLY A 18 -13.73 -24.39 -30.19
CA GLY A 18 -12.75 -23.32 -30.17
C GLY A 18 -11.76 -23.53 -29.04
N SER A 19 -10.48 -23.60 -29.38
CA SER A 19 -9.34 -23.53 -28.47
C SER A 19 -9.29 -22.19 -27.75
N GLY A 20 -10.15 -22.01 -26.74
CA GLY A 20 -10.12 -20.90 -25.80
C GLY A 20 -9.45 -21.37 -24.52
N GLY A 21 -8.14 -21.20 -24.42
CA GLY A 21 -7.41 -21.40 -23.17
C GLY A 21 -8.11 -20.63 -22.06
N THR A 22 -8.60 -21.36 -21.07
CA THR A 22 -9.12 -20.82 -19.81
C THR A 22 -7.95 -20.16 -19.10
N VAL A 23 -7.80 -18.85 -19.31
CA VAL A 23 -6.95 -18.02 -18.45
C VAL A 23 -7.53 -18.15 -17.03
N PRO A 24 -6.75 -18.58 -16.03
CA PRO A 24 -7.26 -18.82 -14.70
C PRO A 24 -7.95 -17.58 -14.16
N LEU A 25 -9.06 -17.78 -13.44
CA LEU A 25 -9.77 -16.72 -12.73
C LEU A 25 -8.80 -16.05 -11.74
N ASP A 26 -8.15 -14.98 -12.18
CA ASP A 26 -7.29 -14.11 -11.38
C ASP A 26 -8.11 -13.69 -10.14
N SER A 27 -7.60 -13.98 -8.94
CA SER A 27 -8.22 -13.56 -7.69
C SER A 27 -8.42 -12.04 -7.73
N THR A 28 -9.54 -11.55 -7.20
CA THR A 28 -9.83 -10.09 -7.12
C THR A 28 -8.63 -9.31 -6.57
N ALA A 29 -7.85 -9.89 -5.64
CA ALA A 29 -6.62 -9.31 -5.11
C ALA A 29 -5.50 -9.15 -6.15
N GLN A 30 -5.34 -10.10 -7.09
CA GLN A 30 -4.37 -10.03 -8.18
C GLN A 30 -4.78 -8.97 -9.23
N LEU A 31 -6.07 -8.84 -9.51
CA LEU A 31 -6.60 -7.78 -10.37
C LEU A 31 -6.37 -6.39 -9.75
N LEU A 32 -6.64 -6.24 -8.46
CA LEU A 32 -6.39 -5.01 -7.70
C LEU A 32 -4.91 -4.65 -7.62
N THR A 33 -4.05 -5.66 -7.48
CA THR A 33 -2.59 -5.49 -7.51
C THR A 33 -2.12 -5.00 -8.89
N ARG A 34 -2.68 -5.54 -9.98
CA ARG A 34 -2.38 -5.05 -11.34
C ARG A 34 -2.86 -3.63 -11.55
N ILE A 35 -4.07 -3.29 -11.10
CA ILE A 35 -4.61 -1.91 -11.22
C ILE A 35 -3.75 -0.92 -10.43
N THR A 36 -3.35 -1.27 -9.20
CA THR A 36 -2.50 -0.41 -8.36
C THR A 36 -1.10 -0.23 -8.97
N ALA A 37 -0.50 -1.31 -9.48
CA ALA A 37 0.80 -1.24 -10.18
C ALA A 37 0.71 -0.45 -11.50
N GLN A 38 -0.40 -0.59 -12.23
CA GLN A 38 -0.64 0.13 -13.48
C GLN A 38 -0.86 1.61 -13.23
N LEU A 39 -1.63 1.98 -12.21
CA LEU A 39 -1.83 3.37 -11.79
C LEU A 39 -0.51 3.99 -11.29
N GLY A 40 0.29 3.26 -10.51
CA GLY A 40 1.63 3.70 -10.11
C GLY A 40 2.57 3.95 -11.30
N THR A 41 2.50 3.09 -12.32
CA THR A 41 3.24 3.24 -13.58
C THR A 41 2.70 4.39 -14.45
N GLN A 42 1.39 4.63 -14.46
CA GLN A 42 0.80 5.73 -15.24
C GLN A 42 1.05 7.09 -14.57
N LEU A 43 1.02 7.14 -13.23
CA LEU A 43 1.32 8.35 -12.47
C LEU A 43 2.82 8.70 -12.48
N SER A 44 3.71 7.72 -12.62
CA SER A 44 5.14 7.97 -12.82
C SER A 44 5.48 8.58 -14.19
N LEU A 45 4.54 8.54 -15.15
CA LEU A 45 4.63 9.17 -16.46
C LEU A 45 4.06 10.60 -16.49
N VAL A 46 3.47 11.06 -15.39
CA VAL A 46 2.96 12.42 -15.22
C VAL A 46 4.03 13.21 -14.45
N SER A 47 4.58 14.24 -15.08
CA SER A 47 5.45 15.20 -14.37
C SER A 47 4.62 15.93 -13.30
N ARG A 48 5.27 16.42 -12.24
CA ARG A 48 4.64 17.19 -11.14
C ARG A 48 3.78 18.38 -11.60
N ASN A 49 3.86 18.77 -12.88
CA ASN A 49 3.10 19.87 -13.48
C ASN A 49 2.04 19.39 -14.49
N GLY A 50 1.67 18.10 -14.51
CA GLY A 50 0.54 17.58 -15.32
C GLY A 50 0.84 17.30 -16.80
N THR A 51 2.06 17.46 -17.28
CA THR A 51 2.45 17.16 -18.68
C THR A 51 3.03 15.75 -18.83
N ARG A 52 2.68 15.05 -19.92
CA ARG A 52 3.26 13.74 -20.28
C ARG A 52 4.71 13.90 -20.73
N ARG A 53 5.65 13.14 -20.14
CA ARG A 53 7.06 13.13 -20.56
C ARG A 53 7.25 12.36 -21.89
N PRO A 54 7.98 12.91 -22.89
CA PRO A 54 8.38 12.14 -24.07
C PRO A 54 9.52 11.18 -23.74
N MET A 55 9.48 9.97 -24.33
CA MET A 55 10.55 8.97 -24.25
C MET A 55 11.78 9.46 -25.02
N HIS A 56 12.88 9.75 -24.33
CA HIS A 56 14.17 9.92 -25.00
C HIS A 56 14.94 8.61 -25.05
N ARG A 57 15.26 8.23 -26.29
CA ARG A 57 16.00 7.03 -26.70
C ARG A 57 17.49 7.19 -26.34
N THR A 58 18.01 6.27 -25.55
CA THR A 58 19.42 6.20 -25.15
C THR A 58 20.33 5.78 -26.31
N ARG A 59 21.55 6.32 -26.37
CA ARG A 59 22.73 5.69 -26.99
C ARG A 59 23.93 5.75 -26.02
N PRO A 60 24.93 4.85 -26.15
CA PRO A 60 25.75 4.42 -25.02
C PRO A 60 27.25 4.81 -25.07
N SER A 61 27.85 4.70 -23.88
CA SER A 61 29.25 4.35 -23.55
C SER A 61 30.35 5.41 -23.66
N GLU A 62 31.03 5.66 -22.53
CA GLU A 62 32.49 5.48 -22.49
C GLU A 62 33.01 5.19 -21.07
N ALA A 63 34.08 4.41 -21.02
CA ALA A 63 34.64 3.75 -19.85
C ALA A 63 35.65 4.62 -19.11
N LEU A 64 35.82 4.36 -17.81
CA LEU A 64 37.06 4.68 -17.10
C LEU A 64 37.41 3.58 -16.07
N ARG A 65 38.66 3.13 -16.13
CA ARG A 65 39.32 2.08 -15.33
C ARG A 65 40.17 2.73 -14.20
N PRO A 66 40.74 1.95 -13.25
CA PRO A 66 40.63 2.17 -11.80
C PRO A 66 41.92 2.66 -11.09
N SER A 67 41.83 2.68 -9.74
CA SER A 67 42.85 2.82 -8.66
C SER A 67 42.68 4.17 -7.90
N ASP A 68 42.63 4.26 -6.56
CA ASP A 68 43.33 3.51 -5.52
C ASP A 68 42.64 3.58 -4.12
N THR A 69 42.85 2.51 -3.34
CA THR A 69 42.99 2.34 -1.86
C THR A 69 42.68 3.50 -0.88
N LEU A 70 42.24 3.35 0.39
CA LEU A 70 41.79 2.29 1.31
C LEU A 70 41.31 3.01 2.61
N ARG A 71 40.17 2.63 3.21
CA ARG A 71 40.00 2.64 4.68
C ARG A 71 38.83 1.72 5.09
N PRO A 72 39.01 0.80 6.05
CA PRO A 72 37.94 -0.09 6.49
C PRO A 72 37.06 0.61 7.53
N SER A 73 35.73 0.52 7.39
CA SER A 73 34.80 1.00 8.41
C SER A 73 33.76 -0.08 8.76
N ALA A 74 33.89 -0.53 10.02
CA ALA A 74 32.95 -1.29 10.85
C ALA A 74 32.57 -2.71 10.40
N ALA A 75 33.07 -3.70 11.15
CA ALA A 75 32.62 -5.08 11.14
C ALA A 75 31.11 -5.19 11.47
N PRO A 76 30.40 -6.22 10.96
CA PRO A 76 29.03 -6.50 11.37
C PRO A 76 28.99 -6.81 12.89
N ARG A 77 28.07 -6.16 13.61
CA ARG A 77 27.83 -6.49 15.03
C ARG A 77 27.46 -7.97 15.17
N PRO A 78 28.00 -8.69 16.17
CA PRO A 78 27.59 -10.06 16.43
C PRO A 78 26.10 -10.10 16.83
N PRO A 79 25.36 -11.16 16.46
CA PRO A 79 24.08 -11.45 17.09
C PRO A 79 24.33 -11.85 18.55
N ASP A 80 23.38 -11.51 19.41
CA ASP A 80 23.32 -11.87 20.85
C ASP A 80 24.15 -11.00 21.81
N ALA A 81 23.69 -9.76 22.00
CA ALA A 81 23.73 -9.17 23.34
C ALA A 81 22.45 -9.60 24.10
N PRO A 82 22.54 -9.99 25.38
CA PRO A 82 21.39 -10.40 26.17
C PRO A 82 20.37 -9.25 26.25
N ARG A 83 19.15 -9.53 25.77
CA ARG A 83 18.02 -8.60 25.75
C ARG A 83 17.73 -8.10 27.16
N SER A 84 17.59 -6.79 27.36
CA SER A 84 17.08 -6.25 28.61
C SER A 84 15.70 -6.85 28.88
N PRO A 85 15.50 -7.59 29.99
CA PRO A 85 14.19 -8.13 30.31
C PRO A 85 13.23 -6.97 30.56
N GLY A 86 12.22 -6.81 29.69
CA GLY A 86 11.07 -5.95 29.96
C GLY A 86 10.58 -5.03 28.85
N THR A 87 11.37 -4.75 27.79
CA THR A 87 10.89 -3.89 26.69
C THR A 87 10.38 -4.73 25.52
N PRO A 88 9.11 -4.59 25.10
CA PRO A 88 8.60 -5.33 23.96
C PRO A 88 9.29 -4.91 22.66
N THR A 89 9.48 -5.86 21.75
CA THR A 89 9.97 -5.58 20.39
C THR A 89 8.92 -4.79 19.61
N LEU A 90 9.33 -3.74 18.91
CA LEU A 90 8.49 -3.02 17.97
C LEU A 90 8.54 -3.72 16.61
N LEU A 91 7.50 -4.48 16.28
CA LEU A 91 7.38 -5.15 14.99
C LEU A 91 6.59 -4.27 14.03
N VAL A 92 7.29 -3.55 13.17
CA VAL A 92 6.69 -2.74 12.11
C VAL A 92 6.16 -3.67 11.02
N VAL A 93 4.86 -3.59 10.74
CA VAL A 93 4.21 -4.46 9.75
C VAL A 93 3.81 -3.66 8.51
N ALA A 94 4.55 -3.84 7.43
CA ALA A 94 4.22 -3.27 6.13
C ALA A 94 3.30 -4.23 5.35
N HIS A 95 2.55 -3.71 4.37
CA HIS A 95 1.79 -4.57 3.47
C HIS A 95 2.70 -5.41 2.57
N GLY A 96 3.72 -4.76 2.00
CA GLY A 96 4.55 -5.30 0.92
C GLY A 96 4.24 -4.62 -0.41
N SER A 97 5.22 -4.58 -1.31
CA SER A 97 5.10 -3.96 -2.62
C SER A 97 6.10 -4.55 -3.61
N ARG A 98 5.72 -4.54 -4.89
CA ARG A 98 6.65 -4.85 -5.99
C ARG A 98 7.51 -3.65 -6.38
N ASP A 99 7.16 -2.44 -5.94
CA ASP A 99 7.97 -1.25 -6.16
C ASP A 99 9.14 -1.21 -5.14
N PRO A 100 10.40 -1.27 -5.59
CA PRO A 100 11.56 -1.21 -4.70
C PRO A 100 11.67 0.11 -3.92
N GLN A 101 11.03 1.21 -4.36
CA GLN A 101 11.00 2.46 -3.58
C GLN A 101 10.21 2.30 -2.28
N ALA A 102 9.17 1.46 -2.26
CA ALA A 102 8.36 1.24 -1.08
C ALA A 102 9.19 0.62 0.04
N LEU A 103 9.97 -0.43 -0.27
CA LEU A 103 10.87 -1.06 0.70
C LEU A 103 11.92 -0.06 1.23
N ARG A 104 12.54 0.74 0.35
CA ARG A 104 13.48 1.79 0.79
C ARG A 104 12.85 2.78 1.76
N THR A 105 11.61 3.18 1.50
CA THR A 105 10.86 4.11 2.36
C THR A 105 10.61 3.50 3.74
N VAL A 106 10.19 2.24 3.78
CA VAL A 106 9.95 1.53 5.05
C VAL A 106 11.25 1.36 5.84
N LEU A 107 12.36 0.98 5.19
CA LEU A 107 13.65 0.83 5.86
C LEU A 107 14.14 2.17 6.44
N ALA A 108 14.03 3.26 5.67
CA ALA A 108 14.38 4.60 6.16
C ALA A 108 13.51 5.03 7.37
N LEU A 109 12.23 4.64 7.39
CA LEU A 109 11.36 4.87 8.55
C LEU A 109 11.83 4.08 9.77
N LEU A 110 12.22 2.81 9.60
CA LEU A 110 12.75 1.98 10.69
C LEU A 110 14.03 2.58 11.28
N ASP A 111 14.94 3.03 10.42
CA ASP A 111 16.18 3.67 10.87
C ASP A 111 15.86 4.95 11.65
N ARG A 112 14.92 5.76 11.17
CA ARG A 112 14.48 6.95 11.91
C ARG A 112 13.88 6.63 13.28
N VAL A 113 13.11 5.54 13.40
CA VAL A 113 12.54 5.10 14.68
C VAL A 113 13.65 4.66 15.64
N ARG A 114 14.66 3.93 15.13
CA ARG A 114 15.82 3.49 15.93
C ARG A 114 16.63 4.67 16.45
N ASP A 115 16.83 5.69 15.61
CA ASP A 115 17.52 6.92 16.00
C ASP A 115 16.75 7.67 17.09
N LEU A 116 15.43 7.74 16.98
CA LEU A 116 14.57 8.41 17.96
C LEU A 116 14.42 7.62 19.26
N ARG A 117 14.60 6.30 19.23
CA ARG A 117 14.43 5.40 20.38
C ARG A 117 15.61 4.42 20.49
N PRO A 118 16.80 4.92 20.88
CA PRO A 118 17.94 4.05 21.12
C PRO A 118 17.61 2.94 22.12
N GLY A 119 17.99 1.71 21.80
CA GLY A 119 17.74 0.52 22.64
C GLY A 119 16.41 -0.19 22.38
N LEU A 120 15.51 0.34 21.55
CA LEU A 120 14.32 -0.38 21.12
C LEU A 120 14.67 -1.41 20.04
N ASP A 121 14.33 -2.69 20.24
CA ASP A 121 14.39 -3.70 19.17
C ASP A 121 13.28 -3.38 18.15
N VAL A 122 13.66 -2.95 16.95
CA VAL A 122 12.75 -2.61 15.86
C VAL A 122 12.94 -3.60 14.73
N ARG A 123 11.92 -4.40 14.45
CA ARG A 123 11.89 -5.42 13.41
C ARG A 123 10.88 -5.08 12.32
N LEU A 124 11.10 -5.60 11.12
CA LEU A 124 10.19 -5.50 9.98
C LEU A 124 9.54 -6.84 9.73
N GLY A 125 8.26 -6.85 9.44
CA GLY A 125 7.55 -7.96 8.80
C GLY A 125 6.63 -7.43 7.70
N HIS A 126 6.36 -8.25 6.69
CA HIS A 126 5.39 -7.92 5.64
C HIS A 126 4.19 -8.86 5.69
N ILE A 127 3.02 -8.32 5.39
CA ILE A 127 1.81 -9.13 5.19
C ILE A 127 2.02 -10.05 3.99
N GLU A 128 2.56 -9.51 2.89
CA GLU A 128 2.81 -10.24 1.66
C GLU A 128 3.94 -9.62 0.82
N LEU A 129 4.21 -10.19 -0.36
CA LEU A 129 5.12 -9.71 -1.44
C LEU A 129 6.62 -9.60 -1.13
N ASN A 130 7.02 -9.15 0.06
CA ASN A 130 8.42 -8.96 0.43
C ASN A 130 8.78 -9.80 1.65
N ARG A 131 10.06 -10.19 1.74
CA ARG A 131 10.62 -10.83 2.94
C ARG A 131 11.26 -9.77 3.86
N PRO A 132 11.32 -10.02 5.17
CA PRO A 132 10.72 -11.16 5.86
C PRO A 132 9.18 -11.06 5.91
N LEU A 133 8.48 -12.20 5.86
CA LEU A 133 7.03 -12.19 6.10
C LEU A 133 6.77 -12.08 7.61
N LEU A 134 5.57 -11.60 7.96
CA LEU A 134 5.15 -11.44 9.34
C LEU A 134 5.28 -12.74 10.15
N PRO A 135 4.82 -13.93 9.68
CA PRO A 135 4.99 -15.17 10.42
C PRO A 135 6.46 -15.52 10.68
N ASP A 136 7.35 -15.36 9.70
CA ASP A 136 8.78 -15.63 9.87
C ASP A 136 9.40 -14.74 10.96
N THR A 137 8.98 -13.47 10.99
CA THR A 137 9.51 -12.51 11.95
C THR A 137 9.02 -12.80 13.37
N LEU A 138 7.76 -13.23 13.50
CA LEU A 138 7.18 -13.67 14.77
C LEU A 138 7.83 -14.97 15.29
N ASP A 139 8.16 -15.91 14.40
CA ASP A 139 8.86 -17.14 14.79
C ASP A 139 10.23 -16.84 15.43
N GLY A 140 10.95 -15.84 14.92
CA GLY A 140 12.20 -15.34 15.51
C GLY A 140 12.03 -14.55 16.83
N LEU A 141 10.82 -14.42 17.36
CA LEU A 141 10.48 -13.70 18.58
C LEU A 141 9.86 -14.61 19.67
N ARG A 142 9.90 -15.93 19.50
CA ARG A 142 9.44 -16.88 20.52
C ARG A 142 10.02 -16.57 21.92
N GLY A 143 9.16 -16.61 22.93
CA GLY A 143 9.49 -16.31 24.32
C GLY A 143 9.60 -14.81 24.64
N ALA A 144 9.27 -13.91 23.71
CA ALA A 144 9.36 -12.47 23.89
C ALA A 144 8.00 -11.76 23.73
N ASP A 145 7.99 -10.46 24.05
CA ASP A 145 6.85 -9.58 23.88
C ASP A 145 7.03 -8.76 22.60
N ALA A 146 5.95 -8.53 21.86
CA ALA A 146 5.97 -7.73 20.64
C ALA A 146 4.75 -6.80 20.53
N VAL A 147 4.98 -5.58 20.05
CA VAL A 147 3.94 -4.66 19.62
C VAL A 147 3.98 -4.56 18.09
N LEU A 148 2.94 -5.06 17.44
CA LEU A 148 2.77 -4.99 15.99
C LEU A 148 2.24 -3.60 15.63
N VAL A 149 3.00 -2.85 14.84
CA VAL A 149 2.62 -1.51 14.36
C VAL A 149 2.34 -1.58 12.85
N PRO A 150 1.08 -1.61 12.44
CA PRO A 150 0.73 -1.66 11.02
C PRO A 150 1.00 -0.33 10.34
N LEU A 151 1.84 -0.34 9.30
CA LEU A 151 2.06 0.80 8.38
C LEU A 151 0.91 0.88 7.35
N LEU A 152 -0.32 0.93 7.85
CA LEU A 152 -1.55 0.99 7.04
C LEU A 152 -2.27 2.30 7.35
N LEU A 153 -2.79 2.96 6.31
CA LEU A 153 -3.35 4.33 6.41
C LEU A 153 -4.79 4.39 6.92
N GLY A 154 -5.38 3.25 7.25
CA GLY A 154 -6.74 3.14 7.75
C GLY A 154 -7.08 1.70 8.12
N ARG A 155 -8.26 1.51 8.69
CA ARG A 155 -8.84 0.19 8.93
C ARG A 155 -9.13 -0.51 7.59
N GLY A 156 -9.17 -1.83 7.66
CA GLY A 156 -9.48 -2.69 6.53
C GLY A 156 -9.23 -4.15 6.88
N HIS A 157 -9.36 -5.02 5.89
CA HIS A 157 -9.27 -6.46 6.07
C HIS A 157 -8.00 -6.89 6.82
N HIS A 158 -6.83 -6.37 6.41
CA HIS A 158 -5.55 -6.69 7.03
C HIS A 158 -5.49 -6.35 8.53
N VAL A 159 -6.00 -5.17 8.91
CA VAL A 159 -6.02 -4.73 10.32
C VAL A 159 -6.97 -5.58 11.15
N LYS A 160 -8.12 -5.94 10.58
CA LYS A 160 -9.22 -6.61 11.32
C LYS A 160 -9.10 -8.13 11.34
N HIS A 161 -8.38 -8.71 10.39
CA HIS A 161 -8.32 -10.17 10.22
C HIS A 161 -6.88 -10.68 10.16
N ASP A 162 -6.07 -10.23 9.20
CA ASP A 162 -4.76 -10.86 8.96
C ASP A 162 -3.76 -10.64 10.11
N LEU A 163 -3.68 -9.42 10.64
CA LEU A 163 -2.82 -9.10 11.77
C LEU A 163 -3.23 -9.86 13.05
N PRO A 164 -4.51 -9.85 13.47
CA PRO A 164 -4.99 -10.69 14.57
C PRO A 164 -4.76 -12.19 14.34
N ALA A 165 -4.97 -12.70 13.11
CA ALA A 165 -4.77 -14.10 12.80
C ALA A 165 -3.29 -14.50 12.88
N ALA A 166 -2.38 -13.69 12.33
CA ALA A 166 -0.94 -13.92 12.43
C ALA A 166 -0.45 -13.88 13.88
N ALA A 167 -0.98 -12.96 14.69
CA ALA A 167 -0.70 -12.89 16.12
C ALA A 167 -1.19 -14.15 16.86
N ALA A 168 -2.42 -14.60 16.60
CA ALA A 168 -2.99 -15.81 17.20
C ALA A 168 -2.24 -17.10 16.78
N ALA A 169 -1.71 -17.14 15.56
CA ALA A 169 -0.90 -18.25 15.05
C ALA A 169 0.51 -18.31 15.66
N ALA A 170 0.94 -17.28 16.40
CA ALA A 170 2.23 -17.21 17.09
C ALA A 170 2.07 -17.14 18.63
N PRO A 171 1.42 -18.12 19.29
CA PRO A 171 1.09 -18.06 20.72
C PRO A 171 2.32 -18.05 21.64
N ALA A 172 3.48 -18.41 21.13
CA ALA A 172 4.76 -18.32 21.84
C ALA A 172 5.32 -16.89 21.92
N VAL A 173 4.64 -15.90 21.33
CA VAL A 173 4.97 -14.47 21.40
C VAL A 173 3.81 -13.73 22.06
N ARG A 174 4.06 -12.93 23.10
CA ARG A 174 3.00 -12.10 23.71
C ARG A 174 2.81 -10.85 22.86
N THR A 175 1.87 -10.90 21.93
CA THR A 175 1.64 -9.83 20.95
C THR A 175 0.57 -8.84 21.39
N ARG A 176 0.77 -7.55 21.10
CA ARG A 176 -0.28 -6.52 21.04
C ARG A 176 -0.29 -5.89 19.66
N VAL A 177 -1.47 -5.60 19.11
CA VAL A 177 -1.59 -4.93 17.81
C VAL A 177 -1.98 -3.47 18.05
N ALA A 178 -1.17 -2.55 17.55
CA ALA A 178 -1.47 -1.12 17.59
C ALA A 178 -2.52 -0.75 16.54
N ALA A 179 -3.12 0.44 16.70
CA ALA A 179 -3.99 1.01 15.67
C ALA A 179 -3.20 1.25 14.35
N PRO A 180 -3.87 1.24 13.18
CA PRO A 180 -3.29 1.74 11.94
C PRO A 180 -2.90 3.22 12.06
N LEU A 181 -2.05 3.68 11.15
CA LEU A 181 -1.53 5.05 11.15
C LEU A 181 -2.61 6.12 10.99
N GLY A 182 -3.73 5.78 10.34
CA GLY A 182 -4.80 6.72 10.04
C GLY A 182 -6.18 6.24 10.48
N PRO A 183 -7.14 7.17 10.61
CA PRO A 183 -7.03 8.62 10.37
C PRO A 183 -6.36 9.38 11.52
N HIS A 184 -5.38 10.25 11.22
CA HIS A 184 -4.60 10.96 12.23
C HIS A 184 -4.16 12.37 11.75
N PRO A 185 -4.11 13.41 12.61
CA PRO A 185 -3.71 14.77 12.21
C PRO A 185 -2.33 14.84 11.52
N LEU A 186 -1.36 14.04 11.96
CA LEU A 186 -0.04 14.00 11.31
C LEU A 186 -0.09 13.50 9.86
N LEU A 187 -1.04 12.63 9.50
CA LEU A 187 -1.23 12.25 8.09
C LEU A 187 -1.82 13.41 7.28
N VAL A 188 -2.67 14.23 7.90
CA VAL A 188 -3.22 15.43 7.25
C VAL A 188 -2.10 16.45 6.99
N GLU A 189 -1.21 16.69 7.94
CA GLU A 189 -0.05 17.56 7.71
C GLU A 189 0.90 17.00 6.66
N ALA A 190 1.09 15.67 6.60
CA ALA A 190 1.87 15.05 5.53
C ALA A 190 1.22 15.24 4.15
N LEU A 191 -0.11 15.09 4.04
CA LEU A 191 -0.86 15.35 2.81
C LEU A 191 -0.79 16.82 2.41
N TYR A 192 -0.94 17.74 3.37
CA TYR A 192 -0.78 19.16 3.16
C TYR A 192 0.61 19.52 2.63
N GLY A 193 1.68 19.00 3.25
CA GLY A 193 3.04 19.19 2.77
C GLY A 193 3.25 18.67 1.35
N ARG A 194 2.65 17.52 1.00
CA ARG A 194 2.69 16.98 -0.38
C ARG A 194 1.96 17.86 -1.38
N LEU A 195 0.85 18.50 -0.99
CA LEU A 195 0.15 19.47 -1.85
C LEU A 195 1.01 20.71 -2.07
N VAL A 196 1.62 21.27 -1.02
CA VAL A 196 2.51 22.44 -1.14
C VAL A 196 3.70 22.13 -2.05
N GLU A 197 4.32 20.96 -1.90
CA GLU A 197 5.39 20.50 -2.80
C GLU A 197 4.95 20.31 -4.26
N ALA A 198 3.66 20.09 -4.49
CA ALA A 198 3.06 20.00 -5.81
C ALA A 198 2.64 21.37 -6.37
N GLY A 199 2.88 22.46 -5.63
CA GLY A 199 2.56 23.83 -6.04
C GLY A 199 1.25 24.39 -5.49
N TRP A 200 0.63 23.74 -4.50
CA TRP A 200 -0.47 24.35 -3.75
C TRP A 200 0.05 25.57 -3.00
N ASP A 201 -0.45 26.75 -3.35
CA ASP A 201 -0.12 28.00 -2.65
C ASP A 201 -1.15 28.27 -1.55
N PRO A 202 -0.77 28.27 -0.26
CA PRO A 202 -1.67 28.61 0.84
C PRO A 202 -2.13 30.07 0.85
N ALA A 203 -1.41 30.98 0.18
CA ALA A 203 -1.76 32.40 0.10
C ALA A 203 -2.81 32.66 -1.00
N ASP A 204 -2.73 31.89 -2.08
CA ASP A 204 -3.80 31.77 -3.07
C ASP A 204 -4.79 30.72 -2.58
N GLN A 205 -5.56 31.01 -1.52
CA GLN A 205 -6.64 30.15 -0.98
C GLN A 205 -7.80 29.92 -1.98
N GLY A 206 -7.45 29.72 -3.25
CA GLY A 206 -8.29 29.61 -4.41
C GLY A 206 -9.03 30.91 -4.64
N SER A 207 -8.99 31.40 -5.88
CA SER A 207 -10.28 31.68 -6.54
C SER A 207 -11.31 30.66 -6.01
N ARG A 208 -12.42 31.10 -5.38
CA ARG A 208 -13.39 30.37 -4.51
C ARG A 208 -14.07 29.14 -5.17
N SER A 209 -13.30 28.33 -5.88
CA SER A 209 -13.66 27.35 -6.89
C SER A 209 -12.67 26.17 -6.91
N ALA A 210 -11.61 26.19 -6.10
CA ALA A 210 -10.68 25.07 -5.98
C ALA A 210 -11.22 23.96 -5.07
N ALA A 211 -10.94 22.71 -5.42
CA ALA A 211 -11.25 21.52 -4.62
C ALA A 211 -10.12 20.48 -4.77
N VAL A 212 -9.98 19.61 -3.79
CA VAL A 212 -8.98 18.53 -3.79
C VAL A 212 -9.68 17.17 -3.82
N VAL A 213 -9.17 16.25 -4.64
CA VAL A 213 -9.59 14.85 -4.61
C VAL A 213 -8.59 14.04 -3.80
N LEU A 214 -9.02 13.46 -2.68
CA LEU A 214 -8.21 12.55 -1.89
C LEU A 214 -8.30 11.14 -2.49
N ALA A 215 -7.24 10.73 -3.19
CA ALA A 215 -7.21 9.43 -3.84
C ALA A 215 -6.83 8.30 -2.88
N ALA A 216 -7.66 7.25 -2.83
CA ALA A 216 -7.45 6.05 -2.04
C ALA A 216 -7.57 4.78 -2.90
N ALA A 217 -6.92 3.68 -2.49
CA ALA A 217 -7.04 2.39 -3.18
C ALA A 217 -8.49 1.85 -3.15
N GLY A 218 -9.18 2.07 -2.03
CA GLY A 218 -10.51 1.56 -1.76
C GLY A 218 -10.51 0.13 -1.23
N SER A 219 -11.61 -0.23 -0.59
CA SER A 219 -11.78 -1.51 0.12
C SER A 219 -13.27 -1.83 0.22
N ARG A 220 -13.60 -3.12 0.30
CA ARG A 220 -14.95 -3.59 0.61
C ARG A 220 -15.30 -3.44 2.09
N ASP A 221 -14.30 -3.19 2.93
CA ASP A 221 -14.53 -2.92 4.35
C ASP A 221 -15.09 -1.50 4.53
N PRO A 222 -16.31 -1.34 5.07
CA PRO A 222 -16.93 -0.03 5.26
C PRO A 222 -16.12 0.89 6.19
N ASP A 223 -15.35 0.33 7.14
CA ASP A 223 -14.50 1.10 8.05
C ASP A 223 -13.37 1.81 7.30
N SER A 224 -12.86 1.21 6.22
CA SER A 224 -11.82 1.79 5.39
C SER A 224 -12.31 3.05 4.67
N ALA A 225 -13.54 3.00 4.13
CA ALA A 225 -14.18 4.14 3.51
C ALA A 225 -14.54 5.23 4.54
N GLN A 226 -14.94 4.83 5.75
CA GLN A 226 -15.18 5.77 6.85
C GLN A 226 -13.89 6.51 7.24
N ASP A 227 -12.78 5.79 7.36
CA ASP A 227 -11.49 6.36 7.69
C ASP A 227 -11.00 7.32 6.60
N THR A 228 -11.14 6.94 5.32
CA THR A 228 -10.81 7.81 4.18
C THR A 228 -11.65 9.10 4.20
N ARG A 229 -12.97 8.99 4.43
CA ARG A 229 -13.86 10.15 4.59
C ARG A 229 -13.46 11.03 5.77
N ARG A 230 -13.01 10.44 6.88
CA ARG A 230 -12.53 11.20 8.05
C ARG A 230 -11.26 11.96 7.72
N THR A 231 -10.28 11.33 7.07
CA THR A 231 -9.06 12.01 6.60
C THR A 231 -9.38 13.14 5.62
N ALA A 232 -10.30 12.90 4.67
CA ALA A 232 -10.74 13.93 3.72
C ALA A 232 -11.34 15.15 4.45
N ARG A 233 -12.20 14.93 5.45
CA ARG A 233 -12.79 16.03 6.24
C ARG A 233 -11.72 16.82 7.00
N MET A 234 -10.80 16.14 7.67
CA MET A 234 -9.73 16.82 8.40
C MET A 234 -8.81 17.61 7.46
N LEU A 235 -8.56 17.09 6.24
CA LEU A 235 -7.80 17.82 5.23
C LEU A 235 -8.59 19.01 4.67
N ALA A 236 -9.91 18.90 4.51
CA ALA A 236 -10.76 20.02 4.08
C ALA A 236 -10.74 21.14 5.12
N GLU A 237 -10.86 20.80 6.40
CA GLU A 237 -10.71 21.74 7.52
C GLU A 237 -9.32 22.42 7.49
N ARG A 238 -8.27 21.66 7.19
CA ARG A 238 -6.89 22.17 7.11
C ARG A 238 -6.65 23.10 5.92
N LEU A 239 -7.30 22.85 4.79
CA LEU A 239 -7.10 23.57 3.52
C LEU A 239 -8.07 24.75 3.32
N GLY A 240 -9.24 24.73 3.97
CA GLY A 240 -10.30 25.71 3.72
C GLY A 240 -11.07 25.48 2.41
N VAL A 241 -10.83 24.38 1.71
CA VAL A 241 -11.53 24.00 0.47
C VAL A 241 -12.14 22.60 0.56
N PRO A 242 -13.15 22.27 -0.28
CA PRO A 242 -13.70 20.92 -0.32
C PRO A 242 -12.64 19.86 -0.65
N VAL A 243 -12.65 18.76 0.11
CA VAL A 243 -11.86 17.56 -0.18
C VAL A 243 -12.80 16.37 -0.39
N VAL A 244 -12.78 15.81 -1.60
CA VAL A 244 -13.64 14.70 -1.99
C VAL A 244 -12.83 13.41 -2.00
N PRO A 245 -13.15 12.39 -1.18
CA PRO A 245 -12.49 11.10 -1.26
C PRO A 245 -12.94 10.37 -2.52
N ALA A 246 -11.99 9.76 -3.22
CA ALA A 246 -12.23 8.97 -4.41
C ALA A 246 -11.42 7.67 -4.39
N TYR A 247 -11.98 6.61 -4.95
CA TYR A 247 -11.45 5.26 -4.80
C TYR A 247 -11.07 4.66 -6.16
N ALA A 248 -9.91 4.01 -6.18
CA ALA A 248 -9.47 3.23 -7.35
C ALA A 248 -10.31 1.96 -7.54
N SER A 249 -10.86 1.42 -6.45
CA SER A 249 -11.60 0.16 -6.46
C SER A 249 -12.57 0.03 -5.27
N ALA A 250 -13.47 -0.96 -5.33
CA ALA A 250 -14.27 -1.50 -4.22
C ALA A 250 -15.20 -0.53 -3.46
N ALA A 251 -15.11 0.77 -3.70
CA ALA A 251 -15.88 1.83 -3.09
C ALA A 251 -16.15 2.93 -4.11
N THR A 252 -17.11 3.80 -3.79
CA THR A 252 -17.51 4.95 -4.62
C THR A 252 -17.42 6.24 -3.81
N PRO A 253 -17.21 7.40 -4.46
CA PRO A 253 -17.09 7.61 -5.92
C PRO A 253 -15.74 7.14 -6.50
N THR A 254 -15.73 6.79 -7.78
CA THR A 254 -14.49 6.55 -8.55
C THR A 254 -13.80 7.88 -8.88
N PHE A 255 -12.52 7.87 -9.27
CA PHE A 255 -11.83 9.12 -9.65
C PHE A 255 -12.57 9.94 -10.72
N PRO A 256 -13.04 9.35 -11.84
CA PRO A 256 -13.77 10.11 -12.84
C PRO A 256 -15.10 10.67 -12.31
N ALA A 257 -15.76 9.98 -11.38
CA ALA A 257 -17.01 10.46 -10.78
C ALA A 257 -16.75 11.63 -9.81
N ALA A 258 -15.68 11.55 -9.01
CA ALA A 258 -15.31 12.62 -8.09
C ALA A 258 -14.86 13.90 -8.82
N LEU A 259 -14.21 13.79 -9.97
CA LEU A 259 -13.80 14.95 -10.78
C LEU A 259 -14.95 15.66 -11.51
N ARG A 260 -16.13 15.03 -11.59
CA ARG A 260 -17.33 15.60 -12.24
C ARG A 260 -18.32 16.24 -11.26
N ALA A 261 -18.15 15.99 -9.96
CA ALA A 261 -19.01 16.49 -8.89
C ALA A 261 -18.66 17.94 -8.55
#